data_AF-A0A1I7X5N7-F1
#
_entry.id   AF-A0A1I7X5N7-F1
#
_cell.length_a   1.000
_cell.length_b   1.000
_cell.length_c   1.000
_cell.angle_alpha   90.00
_cell.angle_beta   90.00
_cell.angle_gamma   90.00
#
_symmetry.space_group_name_H-M   'P 1'
#
loop_
_entity.id
_entity.type
_entity.pdbx_description
1 polymer ?
#
loop_
_entity_poly.entity_id
_entity_poly.type
_entity_poly.pdbx_seq_one_letter_code
_entity_poly.pdbx_strand_id
1 'polypeptide(L)'
;MSSEGEWTSELNVVIFGSPQKTIMFEKLCQAASKYERHVHYSDIHYLTVDSEGKDVIEFTDPGLARTGGREMAIKKADLAILFYSAFSLSSLHNLKSLREDLERKKHSGRSKFSVYEAK
;
A
#
# COMPACT_ATOMS: atom_id res chain seq x y z
N MET A 1 22.32 22.92 17.31
CA MET A 1 22.59 21.82 16.38
C MET A 1 21.44 20.85 16.49
N SER A 2 20.45 20.99 15.61
CA SER A 2 19.30 20.09 15.58
C SER A 2 19.72 18.87 14.78
N SER A 3 19.74 17.69 15.40
CA SER A 3 19.91 16.43 14.68
C SER A 3 18.75 16.29 13.71
N GLU A 4 19.01 16.50 12.42
CA GLU A 4 18.09 16.14 11.35
C GLU A 4 17.87 14.62 11.48
N GLY A 5 16.67 14.23 11.89
CA GLY A 5 16.32 12.83 12.13
C GLY A 5 16.69 11.99 10.91
N GLU A 6 17.62 11.07 11.12
CA GLU A 6 18.14 10.17 10.10
C GLU A 6 16.98 9.37 9.49
N TRP A 7 16.86 9.39 8.17
CA TRP A 7 15.86 8.58 7.46
C TRP A 7 16.29 7.12 7.54
N THR A 8 15.48 6.29 8.18
CA THR A 8 15.86 4.91 8.51
C THR A 8 15.48 3.93 7.41
N SER A 9 14.35 4.12 6.72
CA SER A 9 13.96 3.27 5.60
C SER A 9 12.84 3.85 4.71
N GLU A 10 12.73 3.33 3.48
CA GLU A 10 11.61 3.57 2.56
C GLU A 10 10.88 2.25 2.31
N LEU A 11 9.55 2.25 2.49
CA LEU A 11 8.70 1.08 2.31
C LEU A 11 7.65 1.32 1.21
N ASN A 12 7.65 0.48 0.17
CA ASN A 12 6.67 0.57 -0.91
C ASN A 12 5.45 -0.30 -0.62
N VAL A 13 4.29 0.32 -0.43
CA VAL A 13 3.02 -0.35 -0.13
C VAL A 13 2.06 -0.17 -1.30
N VAL A 14 1.54 -1.29 -1.81
CA VAL A 14 0.41 -1.26 -2.75
C VAL A 14 -0.88 -1.64 -2.03
N ILE A 15 -1.95 -0.87 -2.22
CA ILE A 15 -3.26 -1.15 -1.63
C ILE A 15 -4.27 -1.50 -2.71
N PHE A 16 -5.00 -2.60 -2.50
CA PHE A 16 -6.07 -3.07 -3.36
C PHE A 16 -7.34 -3.29 -2.57
N GLY A 17 -8.50 -3.12 -3.20
CA GLY A 17 -9.75 -3.47 -2.56
C GLY A 17 -10.92 -2.59 -2.90
N SER A 18 -11.97 -2.70 -2.10
CA SER A 18 -13.17 -1.90 -2.25
C SER A 18 -12.92 -0.41 -1.99
N PRO A 19 -13.78 0.50 -2.51
CA PRO A 19 -13.58 1.95 -2.36
C PRO A 19 -13.49 2.43 -0.91
N GLN A 20 -14.07 1.70 0.05
CA GLN A 20 -14.04 2.05 1.48
C GLN A 20 -12.62 2.03 2.07
N LYS A 21 -11.63 1.46 1.37
CA LYS A 21 -10.21 1.53 1.77
C LYS A 21 -9.70 2.97 1.91
N THR A 22 -10.31 3.95 1.23
CA THR A 22 -10.00 5.37 1.40
C THR A 22 -10.19 5.85 2.84
N ILE A 23 -11.20 5.34 3.57
CA ILE A 23 -11.43 5.70 4.98
C ILE A 23 -10.27 5.21 5.86
N MET A 24 -9.78 4.00 5.62
CA MET A 24 -8.59 3.46 6.31
C MET A 24 -7.36 4.32 5.99
N PHE A 25 -7.16 4.66 4.72
CA PHE A 25 -6.04 5.47 4.27
C PHE A 25 -6.04 6.89 4.87
N GLU A 26 -7.20 7.54 4.95
CA GLU A 26 -7.36 8.85 5.61
C GLU A 26 -6.94 8.79 7.08
N LYS A 27 -7.30 7.73 7.80
CA LYS A 27 -6.88 7.52 9.19
C LYS A 27 -5.36 7.33 9.31
N LEU A 28 -4.74 6.61 8.36
CA LEU A 28 -3.29 6.48 8.31
C LEU A 28 -2.61 7.84 8.06
N CYS A 29 -3.16 8.68 7.17
CA CYS A 29 -2.65 10.02 6.91
C CYS A 29 -2.74 10.92 8.15
N GLN A 30 -3.83 10.81 8.91
CA GLN A 30 -4.02 11.56 10.16
C GLN A 30 -3.07 11.11 11.27
N ALA A 31 -2.72 9.82 11.29
CA ALA A 31 -1.78 9.27 12.27
C ALA A 31 -0.30 9.53 11.88
N ALA A 32 -0.01 9.79 10.61
CA ALA A 32 1.32 10.08 10.12
C ALA A 32 1.81 11.46 10.61
N SER A 33 3.11 11.57 10.84
CA SER A 33 3.76 12.85 11.19
C SER A 33 3.75 13.85 10.03
N LYS A 34 3.74 13.35 8.79
CA LYS A 34 3.65 14.13 7.56
C LYS A 34 2.92 13.32 6.50
N TYR A 35 2.12 14.00 5.69
CA TYR A 35 1.45 13.43 4.53
C TYR A 35 1.70 14.32 3.31
N GLU A 36 2.10 13.70 2.20
CA GLU A 36 2.29 14.35 0.90
C GLU A 36 1.66 13.50 -0.20
N ARG A 37 1.15 14.15 -1.25
CA ARG A 37 0.67 13.46 -2.45
C ARG A 37 1.65 13.73 -3.60
N HIS A 38 1.92 12.72 -4.42
CA HIS A 38 2.79 12.89 -5.57
C HIS A 38 2.20 13.92 -6.55
N VAL A 39 3.07 14.75 -7.15
CA VAL A 39 2.65 15.87 -8.00
C VAL A 39 2.03 15.41 -9.33
N HIS A 40 2.56 14.33 -9.90
CA HIS A 40 2.15 13.81 -11.22
C HIS A 40 1.23 12.59 -11.19
N TYR A 41 1.17 11.87 -10.08
CA TYR A 41 0.49 10.58 -9.99
C TYR A 41 -0.48 10.66 -8.82
N SER A 42 -1.77 10.76 -9.13
CA SER A 42 -2.82 10.98 -8.13
C SER A 42 -3.03 9.78 -7.21
N ASP A 43 -2.56 8.61 -7.61
CA ASP A 43 -2.62 7.33 -6.93
C ASP A 43 -1.40 7.06 -6.03
N ILE A 44 -0.41 7.96 -6.00
CA ILE A 44 0.81 7.82 -5.20
C ILE A 44 0.81 8.84 -4.05
N HIS A 45 1.07 8.33 -2.84
CA HIS A 45 1.05 9.09 -1.61
C HIS A 45 2.23 8.74 -0.70
N TYR A 46 2.71 9.69 0.08
CA TYR A 46 3.85 9.55 0.98
C TYR A 46 3.42 9.85 2.41
N LEU A 47 3.65 8.90 3.31
CA LEU A 47 3.41 9.06 4.74
C LEU A 47 4.74 8.95 5.47
N THR A 48 5.09 9.97 6.26
CA THR A 48 6.24 9.89 7.18
C THR A 48 5.75 9.42 8.54
N VAL A 49 6.30 8.32 9.04
CA VAL A 49 5.99 7.76 10.36
C VAL A 49 7.23 7.81 11.24
N ASP A 50 7.02 7.98 12.55
CA ASP A 50 8.08 8.00 13.55
C ASP A 50 8.07 6.63 14.26
N SER A 51 8.95 5.72 13.82
CA SER A 51 9.04 4.34 14.29
C SER A 51 10.51 3.99 14.53
N GLU A 52 10.99 4.22 15.76
CA GLU A 52 12.43 4.08 16.10
C GLU A 52 13.38 4.90 15.19
N GLY A 53 12.83 5.90 14.48
CA GLY A 53 13.44 6.62 13.37
C GLY A 53 12.39 7.19 12.42
N LYS A 54 12.79 8.04 11.46
CA LYS A 54 11.87 8.57 10.44
C LYS A 54 11.82 7.63 9.24
N ASP A 55 10.69 6.94 9.07
CA ASP A 55 10.44 6.09 7.91
C ASP A 55 9.46 6.76 6.93
N VAL A 56 9.68 6.54 5.64
CA VAL A 56 8.76 6.95 4.56
C VAL A 56 8.04 5.72 4.04
N ILE A 57 6.71 5.81 3.98
CA ILE A 57 5.86 4.81 3.35
C ILE A 57 5.29 5.41 2.07
N GLU A 58 5.65 4.87 0.91
CA GLU A 58 5.03 5.17 -0.38
C GLU A 58 3.83 4.26 -0.59
N PHE A 59 2.62 4.82 -0.59
CA PHE A 59 1.38 4.13 -0.90
C PHE A 59 1.00 4.32 -2.37
N THR A 60 0.71 3.23 -3.07
CA THR A 60 0.14 3.24 -4.43
C THR A 60 -1.21 2.52 -4.47
N ASP A 61 -2.25 3.17 -5.04
CA ASP A 61 -3.57 2.57 -5.32
C ASP A 61 -3.86 2.51 -6.84
N PRO A 62 -3.39 1.49 -7.56
CA PRO A 62 -3.56 1.39 -9.01
C PRO A 62 -4.97 0.89 -9.41
N GLY A 63 -5.87 0.66 -8.43
CA GLY A 63 -7.17 0.04 -8.63
C GLY A 63 -7.11 -1.46 -8.97
N LEU A 64 -8.29 -2.06 -9.20
CA LEU A 64 -8.43 -3.50 -9.46
C LEU A 64 -8.35 -3.89 -10.94
N ALA A 65 -8.50 -2.93 -11.86
CA ALA A 65 -8.45 -3.20 -13.29
C ALA A 65 -7.08 -3.78 -13.68
N ARG A 66 -7.08 -4.79 -14.57
CA ARG A 66 -5.84 -5.40 -15.06
C ARG A 66 -5.18 -4.46 -16.06
N THR A 67 -4.19 -3.71 -15.58
CA THR A 67 -3.43 -2.72 -16.36
C THR A 67 -1.94 -2.92 -16.13
N GLY A 68 -1.10 -2.36 -17.02
CA GLY A 68 0.35 -2.32 -16.81
C GLY A 68 0.74 -1.58 -15.52
N GLY A 69 -0.02 -0.54 -15.14
CA GLY A 69 0.19 0.19 -13.89
C GLY A 69 0.03 -0.71 -12.66
N ARG A 70 -1.02 -1.55 -12.63
CA ARG A 70 -1.23 -2.54 -11.57
C ARG A 70 -0.06 -3.51 -11.44
N GLU A 71 0.37 -4.08 -12.57
CA GLU A 71 1.47 -5.06 -12.59
C GLU A 71 2.78 -4.43 -12.10
N MET A 72 3.05 -3.19 -12.51
CA MET A 72 4.24 -2.44 -12.08
C MET A 72 4.20 -2.09 -10.60
N ALA A 73 3.05 -1.67 -10.06
CA ALA A 73 2.87 -1.39 -8.64
C ALA A 73 3.13 -2.64 -7.79
N ILE A 74 2.55 -3.80 -8.16
CA ILE A 74 2.80 -5.08 -7.48
C ILE A 74 4.27 -5.49 -7.55
N LYS A 75 4.93 -5.26 -8.69
CA LYS A 75 6.35 -5.59 -8.87
C LYS A 75 7.25 -4.76 -7.96
N LYS A 76 6.96 -3.47 -7.79
CA LYS A 76 7.73 -2.56 -6.93
C LYS A 76 7.44 -2.72 -5.45
N ALA A 77 6.21 -3.11 -5.09
CA ALA A 77 5.79 -3.20 -3.70
C ALA A 77 6.63 -4.18 -2.87
N ASP A 78 6.92 -3.74 -1.65
CA ASP A 78 7.47 -4.53 -0.56
C ASP A 78 6.33 -5.22 0.21
N LEU A 79 5.20 -4.53 0.37
CA LEU A 79 3.98 -5.00 1.02
C LEU A 79 2.74 -4.76 0.14
N ALA A 80 1.80 -5.71 0.15
CA ALA A 80 0.48 -5.53 -0.42
C ALA A 80 -0.61 -5.58 0.65
N ILE A 81 -1.49 -4.58 0.68
CA ILE A 81 -2.67 -4.55 1.54
C ILE A 81 -3.89 -4.93 0.70
N LEU A 82 -4.60 -5.98 1.10
CA LEU A 82 -5.84 -6.44 0.46
C LEU A 82 -7.04 -6.08 1.34
N PHE A 83 -7.80 -5.08 0.92
CA PHE A 83 -8.93 -4.55 1.65
C PHE A 83 -10.26 -5.10 1.12
N TYR A 84 -11.09 -5.63 2.01
CA TYR A 84 -12.45 -6.06 1.71
C TYR A 84 -13.37 -5.73 2.89
N SER A 85 -14.68 -5.72 2.62
CA SER A 85 -15.72 -5.55 3.64
C SER A 85 -16.28 -6.91 4.04
N ALA A 86 -16.30 -7.20 5.34
CA ALA A 86 -16.91 -8.41 5.90
C ALA A 86 -18.40 -8.55 5.57
N PHE A 87 -19.08 -7.44 5.27
CA PHE A 87 -20.50 -7.40 4.90
C PHE A 87 -20.72 -7.48 3.38
N SER A 88 -19.67 -7.60 2.58
CA SER A 88 -19.76 -7.63 1.12
C SER A 88 -18.90 -8.73 0.54
N LEU A 89 -19.55 -9.87 0.25
CA LEU A 89 -18.89 -10.99 -0.42
C LEU A 89 -18.32 -10.59 -1.78
N SER A 90 -18.96 -9.65 -2.49
CA SER A 90 -18.46 -9.14 -3.77
C SER A 90 -17.12 -8.42 -3.61
N SER A 91 -16.91 -7.67 -2.52
CA SER A 91 -15.61 -7.04 -2.25
C SER A 91 -14.47 -8.06 -2.10
N LEU A 92 -14.74 -9.19 -1.43
CA LEU A 92 -13.79 -10.30 -1.32
C LEU A 92 -13.58 -11.00 -2.69
N HIS A 93 -14.64 -11.24 -3.45
CA HIS A 93 -14.54 -11.86 -4.76
C HIS A 93 -13.75 -11.01 -5.76
N ASN A 94 -13.89 -9.69 -5.71
CA ASN A 94 -13.14 -8.78 -6.58
C ASN A 94 -11.62 -8.87 -6.35
N LEU A 95 -11.16 -9.25 -5.15
CA LEU A 95 -9.73 -9.46 -4.88
C LEU A 95 -9.17 -10.72 -5.57
N LYS A 96 -10.02 -11.68 -5.95
CA LYS A 96 -9.55 -12.92 -6.63
C LYS A 96 -8.81 -12.63 -7.93
N SER A 97 -9.11 -11.52 -8.61
CA SER A 97 -8.43 -11.14 -9.87
C SER A 97 -6.95 -10.79 -9.67
N LEU A 98 -6.50 -10.59 -8.43
CA LEU A 98 -5.11 -10.26 -8.10
C LEU A 98 -4.25 -11.49 -7.87
N ARG A 99 -4.86 -12.68 -7.71
CA ARG A 99 -4.15 -13.91 -7.34
C ARG A 99 -2.97 -14.20 -8.25
N GLU A 100 -3.18 -14.18 -9.57
CA GLU A 100 -2.12 -14.49 -10.53
C GLU A 100 -0.94 -13.50 -10.43
N ASP A 101 -1.23 -12.20 -10.27
CA ASP A 101 -0.20 -11.16 -10.21
C ASP A 101 0.64 -11.29 -8.93
N LEU A 102 -0.02 -11.56 -7.79
CA LEU A 102 0.62 -11.74 -6.50
C LEU A 102 1.46 -13.02 -6.45
N GLU A 103 0.95 -14.13 -7.02
CA GLU A 103 1.72 -15.38 -7.13
C GLU A 103 2.96 -15.19 -8.02
N ARG A 104 2.86 -14.46 -9.14
CA ARG A 104 4.04 -14.14 -9.97
C ARG A 104 5.10 -13.35 -9.18
N LYS A 105 4.69 -12.38 -8.36
CA LYS A 105 5.60 -11.62 -7.51
C LYS A 105 6.26 -12.49 -6.43
N LYS A 106 5.52 -13.41 -5.80
CA LYS A 106 6.06 -14.33 -4.77
C LYS A 106 7.25 -15.16 -5.30
N HIS A 107 7.17 -15.64 -6.54
CA HIS A 107 8.24 -16.42 -7.16
C HIS A 107 9.47 -15.59 -7.57
N SER A 108 9.41 -14.26 -7.51
CA SER A 108 10.54 -13.37 -7.85
C SER A 108 11.55 -13.15 -6.71
N GLY A 109 11.37 -13.81 -5.55
CA GLY A 109 12.38 -13.90 -4.48
C GLY A 109 12.58 -12.67 -3.60
N ARG A 110 11.73 -11.63 -3.73
CA ARG A 110 11.93 -10.33 -3.05
C ARG A 110 10.91 -9.90 -1.98
N SER A 111 9.92 -10.72 -1.60
CA SER A 111 8.88 -10.25 -0.65
C SER A 111 8.64 -11.17 0.54
N LYS A 112 8.65 -10.57 1.74
CA LYS A 112 7.93 -11.08 2.91
C LYS A 112 6.48 -10.61 2.78
N PHE A 113 5.61 -11.44 2.21
CA PHE A 113 4.18 -11.16 2.17
C PHE A 113 3.54 -11.48 3.52
N SER A 114 2.95 -10.48 4.16
CA SER A 114 2.15 -10.63 5.38
C SER A 114 0.74 -10.13 5.09
N VAL A 115 -0.26 -10.98 5.33
CA VAL A 115 -1.68 -10.63 5.20
C VAL A 115 -2.16 -10.15 6.56
N TYR A 116 -2.71 -8.93 6.62
CA TYR A 116 -3.31 -8.36 7.81
C TYR A 116 -4.82 -8.28 7.62
N GLU A 117 -5.58 -8.91 8.50
CA GLU A 117 -7.04 -8.76 8.57
C GLU A 117 -7.38 -7.64 9.55
N ALA A 118 -8.09 -6.61 9.06
CA ALA A 118 -8.69 -5.61 9.93
C ALA A 118 -9.92 -6.23 10.62
N LYS A 119 -9.88 -6.36 11.95
CA LYS A 119 -11.01 -6.79 12.78
C LYS A 119 -11.86 -5.60 13.20
#